data_AF-A0A9X2XS13-F1
#
_entry.id   AF-A0A9X2XS13-F1
#
_cell.length_a   1.000
_cell.length_b   1.000
_cell.length_c   1.000
_cell.angle_alpha   90.00
_cell.angle_beta   90.00
_cell.angle_gamma   90.00
#
_symmetry.space_group_name_H-M   'P 1'
#
loop_
_entity.id
_entity.type
_entity.pdbx_description
1 polymer ?
#
loop_
_entity_poly.entity_id
_entity_poly.type
_entity_poly.pdbx_seq_one_letter_code
_entity_poly.pdbx_strand_id
1 'polypeptide(L)'
;CVPTPLNKYREPDMSFVINTTDALKPYLRAGQVVSLESTTYPGTTEEELLPRVQENGLKVGEDIFLVYSPEREDPGNPNFETRTIPKV
;
A
#
# COMPACT_ATOMS: atom_id res chain seq x y z
N CYS A 1 -5.91 -1.89 1.75
CA CYS A 1 -6.30 -0.99 0.64
C CYS A 1 -7.18 0.16 1.19
N VAL A 2 -6.92 1.39 0.75
CA VAL A 2 -7.70 2.63 1.04
C VAL A 2 -7.83 3.46 -0.24
N PRO A 3 -8.82 4.37 -0.37
CA PRO A 3 -8.99 5.15 -1.60
C PRO A 3 -7.84 6.15 -1.82
N THR A 4 -7.57 6.46 -3.09
CA THR A 4 -6.62 7.49 -3.54
C THR A 4 -7.32 8.39 -4.56
N PRO A 5 -8.30 9.22 -4.13
CA PRO A 5 -9.08 10.05 -5.05
C PRO A 5 -8.18 11.08 -5.74
N LEU A 6 -8.62 11.61 -6.87
CA LEU A 6 -7.87 12.65 -7.56
C LEU A 6 -8.17 14.03 -6.96
N ASN A 7 -7.12 14.83 -6.76
CA ASN A 7 -7.25 16.23 -6.37
C ASN A 7 -7.67 17.12 -7.56
N LYS A 8 -7.81 18.44 -7.32
CA LYS A 8 -8.19 19.42 -8.36
C LYS A 8 -7.21 19.51 -9.55
N TYR A 9 -5.98 19.01 -9.39
CA TYR A 9 -4.94 18.93 -10.41
C TYR A 9 -4.84 17.55 -11.06
N ARG A 10 -5.76 16.62 -10.73
CA ARG A 10 -5.77 15.23 -11.17
C ARG A 10 -4.59 14.39 -10.68
N GLU A 11 -4.00 14.78 -9.56
CA GLU A 11 -2.98 13.98 -8.88
C GLU A 11 -3.66 13.12 -7.80
N PRO A 12 -3.15 11.91 -7.53
CA PRO A 12 -3.69 11.07 -6.46
C PRO A 12 -3.47 11.73 -5.09
N ASP A 13 -4.55 11.84 -4.33
CA ASP A 13 -4.51 12.23 -2.93
C ASP A 13 -4.03 11.04 -2.08
N MET A 14 -2.77 11.12 -1.67
CA MET A 14 -2.10 10.10 -0.87
C MET A 14 -2.39 10.20 0.63
N SER A 15 -3.13 11.22 1.08
CA SER A 15 -3.36 11.45 2.51
C SER A 15 -4.00 10.23 3.20
N PHE A 16 -4.90 9.52 2.52
CA PHE A 16 -5.54 8.31 3.06
C PHE A 16 -4.53 7.18 3.30
N VAL A 17 -3.61 6.95 2.36
CA VAL A 17 -2.56 5.93 2.47
C VAL A 17 -1.58 6.29 3.58
N ILE A 18 -1.14 7.55 3.59
CA ILE A 18 -0.19 8.08 4.57
C ILE A 18 -0.77 8.01 5.98
N ASN A 19 -1.96 8.55 6.20
CA ASN A 19 -2.61 8.58 7.50
C ASN A 19 -2.89 7.17 8.04
N THR A 20 -3.26 6.24 7.15
CA THR A 20 -3.45 4.84 7.53
C THR A 20 -2.13 4.19 7.94
N THR A 21 -1.05 4.46 7.19
CA THR A 21 0.29 3.96 7.53
C THR A 21 0.74 4.52 8.86
N ASP A 22 0.55 5.81 9.11
CA ASP A 22 0.87 6.47 10.37
C ASP A 22 0.08 5.89 11.55
N ALA A 23 -1.21 5.61 11.36
CA ALA A 23 -2.06 4.97 12.36
C ALA A 23 -1.65 3.52 12.66
N LEU A 24 -1.07 2.81 11.68
CA LEU A 24 -0.57 1.45 11.85
C LEU A 24 0.77 1.40 12.59
N LYS A 25 1.58 2.47 12.54
CA LYS A 25 2.94 2.50 13.13
C LYS A 25 3.04 1.88 14.51
N PRO A 26 2.22 2.24 15.52
CA PRO A 26 2.39 1.73 16.89
C PRO A 26 2.19 0.21 17.03
N TYR A 27 1.62 -0.42 16.02
CA TYR A 27 1.28 -1.84 16.00
C TYR A 27 2.21 -2.67 15.11
N LEU A 28 3.17 -2.03 14.43
CA LEU A 28 4.16 -2.71 13.61
C LEU A 28 5.13 -3.51 14.49
N ARG A 29 5.40 -4.75 14.08
CA ARG A 29 6.29 -5.69 14.77
C ARG A 29 7.02 -6.61 13.78
N ALA A 30 8.12 -7.18 14.24
CA ALA A 30 8.88 -8.15 13.45
C ALA A 30 8.02 -9.35 13.01
N GLY A 31 8.27 -9.86 11.81
CA GLY A 31 7.56 -10.95 11.15
C GLY A 31 6.31 -10.53 10.36
N GLN A 32 5.97 -9.25 10.31
CA GLN A 32 4.83 -8.77 9.53
C GLN A 32 5.17 -8.50 8.06
N VAL A 33 4.12 -8.48 7.24
CA VAL A 33 4.17 -7.98 5.86
C VAL A 33 3.16 -6.84 5.74
N VAL A 34 3.61 -5.69 5.24
CA VAL A 34 2.78 -4.55 4.88
C VAL A 34 2.67 -4.53 3.35
N SER A 35 1.46 -4.67 2.82
CA SER A 35 1.20 -4.66 1.38
C SER A 35 0.42 -3.40 0.99
N LEU A 36 1.02 -2.57 0.15
CA LEU A 36 0.32 -1.47 -0.51
C LEU A 36 -0.42 -2.00 -1.73
N GLU A 37 -1.75 -1.97 -1.68
CA GLU A 37 -2.59 -2.42 -2.80
C GLU A 37 -3.37 -1.27 -3.46
N SER A 38 -3.42 -0.11 -2.81
CA SER A 38 -4.05 1.10 -3.36
C SER A 38 -3.32 1.55 -4.62
N THR A 39 -4.07 1.99 -5.63
CA THR A 39 -3.51 2.66 -6.81
C THR A 39 -2.64 3.83 -6.38
N THR A 40 -1.45 3.96 -6.96
CA THR A 40 -0.49 4.96 -6.52
C THR A 40 0.46 5.38 -7.64
N TYR A 41 1.37 6.32 -7.35
CA TYR A 41 2.44 6.71 -8.27
C TYR A 41 3.75 5.94 -7.99
N PRO A 42 4.60 5.73 -9.01
CA PRO A 42 5.89 5.07 -8.83
C PRO A 42 6.75 5.77 -7.77
N GLY A 43 7.35 4.99 -6.87
CA GLY A 43 8.18 5.51 -5.78
C GLY A 43 7.44 5.66 -4.44
N THR A 44 6.10 5.55 -4.41
CA THR A 44 5.33 5.69 -3.16
C THR A 44 5.77 4.71 -2.06
N THR A 45 6.10 3.47 -2.42
CA THR A 45 6.55 2.47 -1.44
C THR A 45 7.86 2.90 -0.79
N GLU A 46 8.82 3.38 -1.58
CA GLU A 46 10.16 3.76 -1.14
C GLU A 46 10.22 5.17 -0.51
N GLU A 47 9.47 6.12 -1.05
CA GLU A 47 9.53 7.54 -0.66
C GLU A 47 8.58 7.85 0.50
N GLU A 48 7.42 7.20 0.56
CA GLU A 48 6.40 7.49 1.57
C GLU A 48 6.30 6.39 2.64
N LEU A 49 6.16 5.13 2.25
CA LEU A 49 5.86 4.06 3.22
C LEU A 49 7.11 3.58 3.97
N LEU A 50 8.22 3.38 3.25
CA LEU A 50 9.48 2.91 3.83
C LEU A 50 9.95 3.74 5.04
N PRO A 51 10.09 5.08 4.98
CA PRO A 51 10.54 5.86 6.14
C PRO A 51 9.59 5.75 7.33
N ARG A 52 8.28 5.64 7.07
CA ARG A 52 7.25 5.52 8.11
C ARG A 52 7.27 4.16 8.80
N VAL A 53 7.50 3.08 8.05
CA VAL A 53 7.58 1.72 8.59
C VAL A 53 8.86 1.51 9.40
N GLN A 54 9.97 2.13 8.99
CA GLN A 54 11.25 1.99 9.68
C GLN A 54 11.42 2.88 10.92
N GLU A 55 10.47 3.80 11.18
CA GLU A 55 10.58 4.78 12.27
C GLU A 55 10.68 4.13 13.66
N ASN A 56 10.10 2.94 13.84
CA ASN A 56 10.16 2.19 15.10
C ASN A 56 11.43 1.30 15.25
N GLY A 57 12.44 1.52 14.41
CA GLY A 57 13.69 0.76 14.43
C GLY A 57 13.61 -0.62 13.76
N LEU A 58 12.49 -0.94 13.11
CA LEU A 58 12.34 -2.15 12.28
C LEU A 58 13.09 -1.97 10.97
N LYS A 59 13.82 -3.00 10.54
CA LYS A 59 14.50 -3.00 9.25
C LYS A 59 13.67 -3.70 8.19
N VAL A 60 13.27 -2.96 7.15
CA VAL A 60 12.53 -3.53 6.03
C VAL A 60 13.42 -4.51 5.26
N GLY A 61 12.89 -5.69 4.95
CA GLY A 61 13.60 -6.80 4.31
C GLY A 61 14.28 -7.75 5.30
N GLU A 62 14.31 -7.43 6.60
CA GLU A 62 14.88 -8.27 7.65
C GLU A 62 13.85 -8.54 8.75
N ASP A 63 13.40 -7.50 9.45
CA ASP A 63 12.42 -7.62 10.54
C ASP A 63 10.99 -7.59 10.03
N ILE A 64 10.71 -6.78 9.01
CA ILE A 64 9.38 -6.58 8.43
C ILE A 64 9.50 -6.49 6.91
N PHE A 65 8.48 -6.93 6.17
CA PHE A 65 8.48 -6.83 4.71
C PHE A 65 7.49 -5.77 4.25
N LEU A 66 7.93 -4.92 3.33
CA LEU A 66 7.09 -3.92 2.67
C LEU A 66 7.01 -4.28 1.20
N VAL A 67 5.79 -4.47 0.69
CA VAL A 67 5.55 -4.89 -0.70
C VAL A 67 4.49 -4.01 -1.34
N TYR A 68 4.51 -3.94 -2.67
CA TYR A 68 3.46 -3.34 -3.47
C TYR A 68 2.78 -4.45 -4.27
N SER A 69 1.46 -4.62 -4.10
CA SER A 69 0.67 -5.58 -4.84
C SER A 69 -0.64 -4.96 -5.28
N PRO A 70 -0.65 -4.22 -6.39
CA PRO A 70 -1.80 -3.42 -6.79
C PRO A 70 -3.03 -4.27 -7.01
N GLU A 71 -4.17 -3.80 -6.52
CA GLU A 71 -5.45 -4.42 -6.84
C GLU A 71 -5.81 -4.17 -8.31
N ARG A 72 -6.39 -5.17 -8.98
CA ARG A 72 -6.69 -5.14 -10.43
C ARG A 72 -8.09 -5.64 -10.77
N GLU A 73 -9.01 -5.55 -9.81
CA GLU A 73 -10.40 -5.93 -10.04
C GLU A 73 -11.07 -5.02 -11.09
N ASP A 74 -11.81 -5.65 -12.01
CA ASP A 74 -12.72 -5.00 -12.95
C ASP A 74 -14.17 -5.33 -12.52
N PRO A 75 -14.84 -4.43 -11.78
CA PRO A 75 -16.11 -4.74 -11.15
C PRO A 75 -17.21 -5.11 -12.16
N GLY A 76 -17.84 -6.26 -11.96
CA GLY A 76 -18.93 -6.73 -12.81
C GLY A 76 -18.48 -7.42 -14.10
N ASN A 77 -17.18 -7.69 -14.26
CA ASN A 77 -16.68 -8.47 -15.37
C ASN A 77 -17.11 -9.95 -15.23
N PRO A 78 -17.94 -10.50 -16.14
CA PRO A 78 -18.44 -11.87 -16.01
C PRO A 78 -17.38 -12.94 -16.32
N ASN A 79 -16.24 -12.56 -16.91
CA ASN A 79 -15.20 -13.49 -17.34
C ASN A 79 -14.07 -13.65 -16.32
N PHE A 80 -13.99 -12.78 -15.32
CA PHE A 80 -12.90 -12.77 -14.34
C PHE A 80 -13.44 -12.64 -12.92
N GLU A 81 -13.11 -13.63 -12.10
CA GLU A 81 -13.40 -13.60 -10.66
C GLU A 81 -12.15 -13.16 -9.89
N THR A 82 -12.30 -12.46 -8.77
CA THR A 82 -11.20 -11.98 -7.91
C THR A 82 -10.14 -13.05 -7.65
N ARG A 83 -10.57 -14.31 -7.38
CA ARG A 83 -9.67 -15.43 -7.09
C ARG A 83 -8.71 -15.78 -8.25
N THR A 84 -9.09 -15.44 -9.48
CA THR A 84 -8.36 -15.80 -10.70
C THR A 84 -7.43 -14.70 -11.20
N ILE A 85 -7.54 -13.48 -10.65
CA ILE A 85 -6.73 -12.35 -11.06
C ILE A 85 -5.31 -12.53 -10.49
N PRO A 86 -4.27 -12.56 -11.33
CA PRO A 86 -2.90 -12.70 -10.85
C PRO A 86 -2.50 -11.47 -10.04
N LYS A 87 -1.95 -11.72 -8.84
CA LYS A 87 -1.24 -10.70 -8.06
C LYS A 87 0.19 -10.56 -8.59
N VAL A 88 0.66 -9.32 -8.65
CA VAL A 88 2.04 -8.94 -8.99
C VAL A 88 2.71 -8.44 -7.73
#